data_AF-A0A392U530-F1
#
_entry.id   AF-A0A392U530-F1
#
_cell.length_a   1.000
_cell.length_b   1.000
_cell.length_c   1.000
_cell.angle_alpha   90.00
_cell.angle_beta   90.00
_cell.angle_gamma   90.00
#
_symmetry.space_group_name_H-M   'P 1'
#
loop_
_entity.id
_entity.type
_entity.pdbx_description
1 polymer ?
#
loop_
_entity_poly.entity_id
_entity_poly.type
_entity_poly.pdbx_seq_one_letter_code
_entity_poly.pdbx_strand_id
1 'polypeptide(L)'
;WMDIDYAIRKDEPAGITAASTSDEVDLYEKWERSNHLSVMFIKTKISAGIHGSIEQHENVKDLIKAIDEQFVSSDKARASTL
;
A
#
# COMPACT_ATOMS: atom_id res chain seq x y z
N TRP A 1 4.87 -15.94 -12.76
CA TRP A 1 3.93 -14.80 -12.75
C TRP A 1 4.07 -14.14 -11.40
N MET A 2 4.42 -12.85 -11.32
CA MET A 2 4.56 -12.15 -10.03
C MET A 2 3.18 -11.82 -9.48
N ASP A 3 2.90 -12.29 -8.28
CA ASP A 3 1.66 -12.07 -7.53
C ASP A 3 1.70 -10.66 -6.92
N ILE A 4 1.54 -9.63 -7.77
CA ILE A 4 1.70 -8.22 -7.36
C ILE A 4 0.66 -7.84 -6.32
N ASP A 5 -0.54 -8.44 -6.34
CA ASP A 5 -1.62 -8.12 -5.43
C ASP A 5 -1.65 -8.98 -4.15
N TYR A 6 -0.62 -9.77 -3.90
CA TYR A 6 -0.52 -10.59 -2.70
C TYR A 6 -0.61 -9.76 -1.42
N ALA A 7 0.16 -8.68 -1.31
CA ALA A 7 0.14 -7.76 -0.16
C ALA A 7 -1.14 -6.93 -0.05
N ILE A 8 -1.90 -6.81 -1.14
CA ILE A 8 -3.23 -6.18 -1.13
C ILE A 8 -4.24 -7.14 -0.49
N ARG A 9 -4.17 -8.43 -0.82
CA ARG A 9 -5.11 -9.46 -0.36
C ARG A 9 -4.79 -10.03 1.02
N LYS A 10 -3.53 -10.03 1.44
CA LYS A 10 -3.06 -10.64 2.69
C LYS A 10 -2.56 -9.58 3.65
N ASP A 11 -2.82 -9.77 4.94
CA ASP A 11 -2.24 -8.93 5.98
C ASP A 11 -0.73 -9.08 6.04
N GLU A 12 -0.08 -8.05 6.58
CA GLU A 12 1.35 -8.05 6.82
C GLU A 12 1.72 -9.25 7.71
N PRO A 13 2.57 -10.17 7.23
CA PRO A 13 3.03 -11.28 8.04
C PRO A 13 3.87 -10.77 9.21
N ALA A 14 3.98 -11.57 10.26
CA ALA A 14 4.89 -11.25 11.35
C ALA A 14 6.31 -11.04 10.82
N GLY A 15 7.00 -10.02 11.34
CA GLY A 15 8.39 -9.75 10.97
C GLY A 15 9.29 -10.96 11.23
N ILE A 16 10.27 -11.16 10.34
CA ILE A 16 11.22 -12.27 10.45
C ILE A 16 12.03 -12.13 11.75
N THR A 17 12.17 -13.23 12.48
CA THR A 17 13.00 -13.33 13.69
C THR A 17 14.09 -14.40 13.48
N ALA A 18 15.07 -14.45 14.40
CA ALA A 18 16.10 -15.50 14.37
C ALA A 18 15.55 -16.93 14.52
N ALA A 19 14.30 -17.08 14.97
CA ALA A 19 13.62 -18.38 15.11
C ALA A 19 12.70 -18.71 13.93
N SER A 20 12.58 -17.83 12.94
CA SER A 20 11.70 -18.04 11.79
C SER A 20 12.17 -19.22 10.94
N THR A 21 11.20 -19.99 10.47
CA THR A 21 11.40 -21.08 9.53
C THR A 21 11.64 -20.55 8.11
N SER A 22 12.21 -21.38 7.24
CA SER A 22 12.41 -21.03 5.82
C SER A 22 11.09 -20.62 5.15
N ASP A 23 10.01 -21.33 5.44
CA ASP A 23 8.70 -21.06 4.85
C ASP A 23 8.13 -19.70 5.30
N GLU A 24 8.38 -19.30 6.56
CA GLU A 24 7.98 -17.98 7.08
C GLU A 24 8.79 -16.85 6.44
N VAL A 25 10.09 -17.08 6.22
CA VAL A 25 10.96 -16.13 5.51
C VAL A 25 10.49 -15.97 4.07
N ASP A 26 10.23 -17.06 3.35
CA ASP A 26 9.76 -17.04 1.97
C ASP A 26 8.40 -16.32 1.85
N LEU A 27 7.51 -16.53 2.82
CA LEU A 27 6.21 -15.86 2.89
C LEU A 27 6.37 -14.34 3.08
N TYR A 28 7.24 -13.93 4.01
CA TYR A 28 7.53 -12.53 4.26
C TYR A 28 8.16 -11.88 3.04
N GLU A 29 9.18 -12.49 2.43
CA GLU A 29 9.82 -11.96 1.22
C GLU A 29 8.84 -11.83 0.05
N LYS A 30 7.94 -12.80 -0.13
CA LYS A 30 6.89 -12.73 -1.14
C LYS A 30 5.97 -11.54 -0.88
N TRP A 31 5.56 -11.34 0.37
CA TRP A 31 4.72 -10.22 0.77
C TRP A 31 5.43 -8.88 0.55
N GLU A 32 6.67 -8.74 1.01
CA GLU A 32 7.48 -7.52 0.89
C GLU A 32 7.68 -7.12 -0.58
N ARG A 33 8.01 -8.08 -1.45
CA ARG A 33 8.15 -7.82 -2.90
C ARG A 33 6.84 -7.34 -3.53
N SER A 34 5.72 -7.96 -3.17
CA SER A 34 4.40 -7.57 -3.66
C SER A 34 3.99 -6.19 -3.14
N ASN A 35 4.28 -5.89 -1.87
CA ASN A 35 4.05 -4.61 -1.24
C ASN A 35 4.80 -3.49 -1.97
N HIS A 36 6.12 -3.63 -2.11
CA HIS A 36 6.97 -2.61 -2.74
C HIS A 36 6.59 -2.37 -4.23
N LEU A 37 6.34 -3.44 -5.00
CA LEU A 37 5.90 -3.31 -6.39
C LEU A 37 4.55 -2.60 -6.51
N SER A 38 3.59 -2.92 -5.64
CA SER A 38 2.28 -2.28 -5.64
C SER A 38 2.36 -0.81 -5.27
N VAL A 39 3.13 -0.47 -4.24
CA VAL A 39 3.38 0.92 -3.83
C VAL A 39 3.99 1.72 -4.96
N MET A 40 5.05 1.20 -5.60
CA MET A 40 5.71 1.88 -6.71
C MET A 40 4.76 2.08 -7.90
N PHE A 41 3.95 1.06 -8.21
CA PHE A 41 2.97 1.13 -9.29
C PHE A 41 1.90 2.18 -9.02
N ILE A 42 1.33 2.18 -7.81
CA ILE A 42 0.30 3.15 -7.41
C ILE A 42 0.91 4.55 -7.43
N LYS A 43 2.04 4.80 -6.75
CA LYS A 43 2.75 6.11 -6.72
C LYS A 43 3.00 6.66 -8.14
N THR A 44 3.35 5.81 -9.11
CA THR A 44 3.58 6.22 -10.51
C THR A 44 2.29 6.63 -11.24
N LYS A 45 1.12 6.14 -10.81
CA LYS A 45 -0.17 6.37 -11.49
C LYS A 45 -0.99 7.50 -10.87
N ILE A 46 -0.63 7.97 -9.67
CA ILE A 46 -1.33 9.07 -9.00
C ILE A 46 -0.96 10.40 -9.63
N SER A 47 -1.90 11.34 -9.68
CA SER A 47 -1.63 12.68 -10.18
C SER A 47 -0.82 13.50 -9.17
N ALA A 48 -0.02 14.45 -9.68
CA ALA A 48 0.85 15.30 -8.86
C ALA A 48 0.12 16.06 -7.74
N GLY A 49 -1.18 16.35 -7.92
CA GLY A 49 -2.01 17.04 -6.92
C GLY A 49 -2.29 16.24 -5.64
N ILE A 50 -2.04 14.92 -5.66
CA ILE A 50 -2.26 14.02 -4.51
C ILE A 50 -0.94 13.44 -4.00
N HIS A 51 0.17 13.77 -4.66
CA HIS A 51 1.47 13.15 -4.43
C HIS A 51 1.99 13.37 -3.00
N GLY A 52 1.88 14.59 -2.49
CA GLY A 52 2.48 14.97 -1.20
C GLY A 52 1.88 14.29 0.03
N SER A 53 0.58 13.99 0.03
CA SER A 53 -0.06 13.25 1.13
C SER A 53 0.18 11.74 1.05
N ILE A 54 0.62 11.24 -0.12
CA ILE A 54 0.67 9.82 -0.43
C ILE A 54 2.09 9.24 -0.45
N GLU A 55 3.11 10.06 -0.74
CA GLU A 55 4.51 9.61 -0.85
C GLU A 55 5.06 8.90 0.41
N GLN A 56 4.47 9.16 1.58
CA GLN A 56 4.96 8.67 2.87
C GLN A 56 4.60 7.20 3.14
N HIS A 57 3.68 6.61 2.38
CA HIS A 57 3.21 5.25 2.64
C HIS A 57 4.10 4.20 1.95
N GLU A 58 4.72 3.36 2.77
CA GLU A 58 5.52 2.20 2.34
C GLU A 58 4.74 0.89 2.38
N ASN A 59 3.60 0.84 3.10
CA ASN A 59 2.66 -0.27 3.08
C ASN A 59 1.52 0.03 2.08
N VAL A 60 1.25 -0.92 1.17
CA VAL A 60 0.23 -0.77 0.12
C VAL A 60 -1.19 -0.62 0.67
N LYS A 61 -1.52 -1.25 1.80
CA LYS A 61 -2.85 -1.12 2.40
C LYS A 61 -3.05 0.27 3.01
N ASP A 62 -2.03 0.78 3.70
CA ASP A 62 -2.06 2.13 4.25
C ASP A 62 -2.14 3.18 3.13
N LEU A 63 -1.40 2.96 2.05
CA LEU A 63 -1.45 3.77 0.84
C LEU A 63 -2.86 3.82 0.24
N ILE A 64 -3.51 2.66 0.05
CA ILE A 64 -4.88 2.58 -0.47
C ILE A 64 -5.86 3.30 0.47
N LYS A 65 -5.71 3.12 1.77
CA LYS A 65 -6.55 3.79 2.77
C LYS A 65 -6.39 5.31 2.73
N ALA A 66 -5.16 5.82 2.64
CA ALA A 66 -4.90 7.25 2.53
C ALA A 66 -5.49 7.85 1.26
N ILE A 67 -5.44 7.11 0.15
CA ILE A 67 -6.11 7.50 -1.10
C ILE A 67 -7.62 7.64 -0.88
N ASP A 68 -8.27 6.63 -0.28
CA ASP A 68 -9.71 6.64 -0.02
C ASP A 68 -10.13 7.83 0.87
N GLU A 69 -9.41 8.07 1.96
CA GLU A 69 -9.65 9.20 2.87
C GLU A 69 -9.49 10.56 2.16
N GLN A 70 -8.49 10.69 1.28
CA GLN A 70 -8.27 11.90 0.49
C GLN A 70 -9.41 12.13 -0.52
N PHE A 71 -9.95 11.08 -1.13
CA PHE A 71 -11.12 11.20 -2.03
C PHE A 71 -12.38 11.62 -1.26
N VAL A 72 -12.65 11.01 -0.11
CA VAL A 72 -13.79 11.34 0.75
C VAL A 72 -13.73 12.80 1.21
N SER A 73 -12.55 13.27 1.65
CA SER A 73 -12.37 14.67 2.06
C SER A 73 -12.58 15.66 0.91
N SER A 74 -12.09 15.33 -0.28
CA SER A 74 -12.27 16.16 -1.48
C SER A 74 -13.74 16.29 -1.88
N ASP A 75 -14.49 15.18 -1.87
CA ASP A 75 -15.93 15.19 -2.20
C ASP A 75 -16.73 16.03 -1.20
N LYS A 76 -16.47 15.86 0.11
CA LYS A 76 -17.11 16.66 1.16
C LYS A 76 -16.81 18.16 1.03
N ALA A 77 -15.57 18.52 0.70
CA ALA A 77 -15.19 19.92 0.48
C ALA A 77 -15.96 20.54 -0.71
N ARG A 78 -16.12 19.77 -1.79
CA ARG A 78 -16.92 20.20 -2.96
C ARG A 78 -18.39 20.35 -2.62
N ALA A 79 -18.97 19.41 -1.88
CA ALA A 79 -20.37 19.46 -1.46
C ALA A 79 -20.67 20.66 -0.55
N SER A 80 -19.70 21.10 0.28
CA SER A 80 -19.85 22.26 1.18
C SER A 80 -19.71 23.63 0.48
N THR A 81 -19.30 23.65 -0.78
CA THR A 81 -19.03 24.90 -1.55
C THR A 81 -20.20 25.28 -2.48
N LEU A 82 -21.27 24.47 -2.53
CA LEU A 82 -22.54 24.74 -3.23
C LEU A 82 -23.63 25.16 -2.23
#